data_AF-A0A9E1NE33-F1
#
_entry.id   AF-A0A9E1NE33-F1
#
_cell.length_a   1.000
_cell.length_b   1.000
_cell.length_c   1.000
_cell.angle_alpha   90.00
_cell.angle_beta   90.00
_cell.angle_gamma   90.00
#
_symmetry.space_group_name_H-M   'P 1'
#
loop_
_entity.id
_entity.type
_entity.pdbx_description
1 polymer ?
#
loop_
_entity_poly.entity_id
_entity_poly.type
_entity_poly.pdbx_seq_one_letter_code
_entity_poly.pdbx_strand_id
1 'polypeptide(L)'
;MARFLRQHDAINDRQLRTTVKLLGTLLGRVIKTHAGKGVYNAVEKLRKGFIGLRENESSVKHDQLIRYIGKLDRNTLTDVIRSYSKYFALVNVTEEAFQHINRERRLKSGYDSWDGSFDSTLREF
;
A
#
# COMPACT_ATOMS: atom_id res chain seq x y z
N MET A 1 12.30 -2.36 10.93
CA MET A 1 11.54 -1.31 10.23
C MET A 1 12.02 0.09 10.61
N ALA A 2 12.02 0.45 11.91
CA ALA A 2 12.50 1.75 12.40
C ALA A 2 13.97 2.09 12.04
N ARG A 3 14.87 1.09 11.96
CA ARG A 3 16.30 1.29 11.64
C ARG A 3 16.55 1.69 10.18
N PHE A 4 15.70 1.26 9.24
CA PHE A 4 15.83 1.56 7.80
C PHE A 4 15.40 3.00 7.46
N LEU A 5 14.52 3.59 8.27
CA LEU A 5 13.99 4.94 8.10
C LEU A 5 14.80 6.01 8.87
N ARG A 6 15.78 5.61 9.67
CA ARG A 6 16.60 6.52 10.50
C ARG A 6 17.85 7.09 9.81
N GLN A 7 18.26 6.58 8.65
CA GLN A 7 19.61 6.82 8.11
C GLN A 7 19.75 7.94 7.06
N HIS A 8 18.70 8.71 6.73
CA HIS A 8 18.79 9.71 5.65
C HIS A 8 18.09 11.02 5.98
N ASP A 9 18.69 12.15 5.61
CA ASP A 9 18.35 13.53 6.01
C ASP A 9 16.99 14.07 5.52
N ALA A 10 16.29 13.40 4.61
CA ALA A 10 14.88 13.66 4.33
C ALA A 10 14.21 12.36 3.88
N ILE A 11 13.17 11.90 4.59
CA ILE A 11 12.39 10.77 4.09
C ILE A 11 11.50 11.30 2.97
N ASN A 12 11.91 11.05 1.73
CA ASN A 12 11.18 11.47 0.55
C ASN A 12 10.23 10.36 0.07
N ASP A 13 9.27 10.73 -0.79
CA ASP A 13 8.31 9.82 -1.42
C ASP A 13 8.94 8.55 -2.02
N ARG A 14 10.20 8.64 -2.47
CA ARG A 14 10.93 7.50 -3.01
C ARG A 14 11.15 6.43 -1.94
N GLN A 15 11.50 6.81 -0.71
CA GLN A 15 11.70 5.86 0.39
C GLN A 15 10.38 5.20 0.83
N LEU A 16 9.28 5.96 0.86
CA LEU A 16 7.95 5.40 1.10
C LEU A 16 7.58 4.37 0.03
N ARG A 17 7.70 4.74 -1.25
CA ARG A 17 7.42 3.85 -2.39
C ARG A 17 8.30 2.59 -2.36
N THR A 18 9.58 2.71 -2.04
CA THR A 18 10.48 1.55 -1.90
C THR A 18 10.05 0.63 -0.76
N THR A 19 9.65 1.20 0.38
CA THR A 19 9.16 0.42 1.54
C THR A 19 7.88 -0.32 1.21
N VAL A 20 6.90 0.35 0.59
CA VAL A 20 5.65 -0.27 0.14
C VAL A 20 5.91 -1.39 -0.87
N LYS A 21 6.83 -1.19 -1.82
CA LYS A 21 7.23 -2.25 -2.78
C LYS A 21 7.86 -3.47 -2.08
N LEU A 22 8.72 -3.24 -1.08
CA LEU A 22 9.32 -4.32 -0.30
C LEU A 22 8.25 -5.11 0.46
N LEU A 23 7.36 -4.42 1.18
CA LEU A 23 6.28 -5.06 1.93
C LEU A 23 5.32 -5.82 1.02
N GLY A 24 4.97 -5.26 -0.14
CA GLY A 24 4.17 -5.97 -1.15
C GLY A 24 4.85 -7.23 -1.66
N THR A 25 6.18 -7.19 -1.88
CA THR A 25 6.97 -8.36 -2.29
C THR A 25 6.97 -9.44 -1.20
N LEU A 26 7.14 -9.05 0.06
CA LEU A 26 7.12 -9.98 1.20
C LEU A 26 5.73 -10.59 1.38
N LEU A 27 4.67 -9.79 1.32
CA LEU A 27 3.29 -10.26 1.38
C LEU A 27 3.01 -11.26 0.25
N GLY A 28 3.48 -10.99 -0.98
CA GLY A 28 3.35 -11.93 -2.09
C GLY A 28 4.00 -13.30 -1.80
N ARG A 29 5.17 -13.32 -1.16
CA ARG A 29 5.80 -14.58 -0.72
C ARG A 29 4.97 -15.27 0.35
N VAL A 30 4.46 -14.56 1.35
CA VAL A 30 3.59 -15.11 2.41
C VAL A 30 2.31 -15.70 1.82
N ILE A 31 1.65 -15.00 0.90
CA ILE A 31 0.46 -15.51 0.19
C ILE A 31 0.80 -16.80 -0.55
N LYS A 32 1.90 -16.82 -1.30
CA LYS A 32 2.32 -18.01 -2.06
C LYS A 32 2.61 -19.20 -1.15
N THR A 33 3.23 -18.97 0.01
CA THR A 33 3.57 -20.03 0.98
C THR A 33 2.33 -20.55 1.72
N HIS A 34 1.44 -19.68 2.18
CA HIS A 34 0.35 -20.07 3.08
C HIS A 34 -1.00 -20.31 2.39
N ALA A 35 -1.30 -19.57 1.30
CA ALA A 35 -2.53 -19.71 0.53
C ALA A 35 -2.30 -20.40 -0.83
N GLY A 36 -1.04 -20.73 -1.13
CA GLY A 36 -0.66 -21.45 -2.34
C GLY A 36 -0.53 -20.57 -3.59
N LYS A 37 -0.03 -21.20 -4.66
CA LYS A 37 0.25 -20.53 -5.94
C LYS A 37 -1.01 -20.06 -6.67
N GLY A 38 -2.14 -20.76 -6.49
CA GLY A 38 -3.42 -20.41 -7.11
C GLY A 38 -3.91 -19.03 -6.65
N VAL A 39 -3.98 -18.82 -5.33
CA VAL A 39 -4.37 -17.55 -4.73
C VAL A 39 -3.40 -16.44 -5.12
N TYR A 40 -2.09 -16.69 -5.03
CA TYR A 40 -1.08 -15.70 -5.45
C TYR A 40 -1.27 -15.24 -6.91
N ASN A 41 -1.51 -16.19 -7.83
CA ASN A 41 -1.75 -15.87 -9.23
C ASN A 41 -3.04 -15.07 -9.42
N ALA A 42 -4.10 -15.39 -8.68
CA ALA A 42 -5.36 -14.65 -8.74
C ALA A 42 -5.17 -13.20 -8.27
N VAL A 43 -4.49 -12.99 -7.13
CA VAL A 43 -4.14 -11.65 -6.62
C VAL A 43 -3.33 -10.86 -7.64
N GLU A 44 -2.26 -11.45 -8.19
CA GLU A 44 -1.41 -10.75 -9.16
C GLU A 44 -2.12 -10.46 -10.49
N LYS A 45 -2.98 -11.37 -10.95
CA LYS A 45 -3.76 -11.17 -12.17
C LYS A 45 -4.74 -10.01 -12.01
N LEU A 46 -5.48 -9.97 -10.90
CA LEU A 46 -6.40 -8.87 -10.61
C LEU A 46 -5.65 -7.55 -10.41
N ARG A 47 -4.55 -7.56 -9.64
CA ARG A 47 -3.73 -6.36 -9.40
C ARG A 47 -3.22 -5.75 -10.70
N LYS A 48 -2.57 -6.54 -11.57
CA LYS A 48 -2.04 -6.06 -12.85
C LYS A 48 -3.17 -5.64 -13.80
N GLY A 49 -4.27 -6.38 -13.81
CA GLY A 49 -5.43 -6.08 -14.64
C GLY A 49 -6.05 -4.72 -14.34
N PHE A 50 -6.38 -4.47 -13.07
CA PHE A 50 -7.01 -3.21 -12.66
C PHE A 50 -6.06 -2.00 -12.68
N ILE A 51 -4.76 -2.20 -12.41
CA ILE A 51 -3.76 -1.14 -12.64
C ILE A 51 -3.73 -0.78 -14.13
N GLY A 52 -3.66 -1.77 -15.02
CA GLY A 52 -3.66 -1.53 -16.46
C GLY A 52 -4.93 -0.85 -16.96
N LEU A 53 -6.09 -1.13 -16.36
CA LEU A 53 -7.35 -0.44 -16.68
C LEU A 53 -7.35 1.04 -16.27
N ARG A 54 -6.66 1.39 -15.18
CA ARG A 54 -6.51 2.79 -14.76
C ARG A 54 -5.62 3.58 -15.73
N GLU A 55 -4.65 2.92 -16.35
CA GLU A 55 -3.75 3.53 -17.34
C GLU A 55 -4.36 3.58 -18.74
N ASN A 56 -5.17 2.58 -19.11
CA ASN A 56 -5.82 2.48 -20.42
C ASN A 56 -7.19 1.79 -20.27
N GLU A 57 -8.23 2.61 -20.28
CA GLU A 57 -9.60 2.16 -20.07
C GLU A 57 -10.05 1.21 -21.18
N SER A 58 -10.64 0.07 -20.78
CA SER A 58 -11.12 -0.94 -21.72
C SER A 58 -12.24 -1.75 -21.09
N SER A 59 -13.46 -1.52 -21.57
CA SER A 59 -14.64 -2.28 -21.14
C SER A 59 -14.47 -3.79 -21.34
N VAL A 60 -13.86 -4.21 -22.46
CA VAL A 60 -13.57 -5.63 -22.74
C VAL A 60 -12.65 -6.25 -21.68
N LYS A 61 -11.55 -5.58 -21.32
CA LYS A 61 -10.63 -6.07 -20.28
C LYS A 61 -11.28 -6.05 -18.90
N HIS A 62 -12.08 -5.03 -18.60
CA HIS A 62 -12.87 -4.95 -17.37
C HIS A 62 -13.79 -6.17 -17.24
N ASP A 63 -14.60 -6.46 -18.25
CA ASP A 63 -15.54 -7.60 -18.23
C ASP A 63 -14.83 -8.95 -18.17
N GLN A 64 -13.61 -9.05 -18.72
CA GLN A 64 -12.77 -10.24 -18.57
C GLN A 64 -12.31 -10.44 -17.12
N LEU A 65 -11.93 -9.37 -16.41
CA LEU A 65 -11.56 -9.44 -14.99
C LEU A 65 -12.76 -9.76 -14.11
N ILE A 66 -13.93 -9.16 -14.36
CA ILE A 66 -15.17 -9.47 -13.63
C ILE A 66 -15.57 -10.93 -13.82
N ARG A 67 -15.54 -11.44 -15.06
CA ARG A 67 -15.78 -12.87 -15.33
C ARG A 67 -14.74 -13.78 -14.68
N TYR A 68 -13.49 -13.33 -14.58
CA TYR A 68 -12.45 -14.09 -13.89
C TYR A 68 -12.74 -14.18 -12.39
N ILE A 69 -13.17 -13.09 -11.74
CA ILE A 69 -13.60 -13.10 -10.34
C ILE A 69 -14.76 -14.07 -10.14
N GLY A 70 -15.78 -14.03 -11.01
CA GLY A 70 -16.94 -14.91 -10.95
C GLY A 70 -16.65 -16.40 -11.11
N LYS A 71 -15.45 -16.78 -11.58
CA LYS A 71 -15.00 -18.17 -11.73
C LYS A 71 -14.15 -18.68 -10.57
N LEU A 72 -13.77 -17.82 -9.63
CA LEU A 72 -12.99 -18.23 -8.46
C LEU A 72 -13.90 -19.02 -7.50
N ASP A 73 -13.38 -20.11 -6.94
CA ASP A 73 -14.08 -20.79 -5.86
C ASP A 73 -14.12 -19.93 -4.60
N ARG A 74 -15.03 -20.24 -3.69
CA ARG A 74 -15.28 -19.47 -2.46
C ARG A 74 -14.02 -19.31 -1.60
N ASN A 75 -13.19 -20.35 -1.49
CA ASN A 75 -12.00 -20.30 -0.63
C ASN A 75 -10.94 -19.41 -1.26
N THR A 76 -10.67 -19.57 -2.56
CA THR A 76 -9.76 -18.69 -3.30
C THR A 76 -10.21 -17.23 -3.25
N LEU A 77 -11.49 -16.94 -3.47
CA LEU A 77 -12.01 -15.58 -3.40
C LEU A 77 -11.83 -14.97 -2.00
N THR A 78 -12.11 -15.75 -0.95
CA THR A 78 -11.91 -15.32 0.43
C THR A 78 -10.45 -14.95 0.69
N ASP A 79 -9.50 -15.76 0.22
CA ASP A 79 -8.08 -15.50 0.43
C ASP A 79 -7.54 -14.37 -0.44
N VAL A 80 -8.11 -14.15 -1.63
CA VAL A 80 -7.84 -12.96 -2.45
C VAL A 80 -8.27 -11.69 -1.70
N ILE A 81 -9.49 -11.65 -1.15
CA ILE A 81 -9.98 -10.50 -0.37
C ILE A 81 -9.06 -10.24 0.83
N ARG A 82 -8.75 -11.29 1.62
CA ARG A 82 -7.84 -11.19 2.77
C ARG A 82 -6.45 -10.67 2.37
N SER A 83 -5.96 -11.06 1.19
CA SER A 83 -4.67 -10.61 0.67
C SER A 83 -4.68 -9.10 0.41
N TYR A 84 -5.74 -8.57 -0.21
CA TYR A 84 -5.91 -7.12 -0.39
C TYR A 84 -6.08 -6.38 0.92
N SER A 85 -6.89 -6.88 1.86
CA SER A 85 -7.05 -6.26 3.19
C SER A 85 -5.72 -6.14 3.93
N LYS A 86 -4.90 -7.21 3.91
CA LYS A 86 -3.55 -7.19 4.51
C LYS A 86 -2.62 -6.22 3.80
N TYR A 87 -2.68 -6.16 2.46
CA TYR A 87 -1.90 -5.19 1.70
C TYR A 87 -2.24 -3.76 2.12
N PHE A 88 -3.52 -3.38 2.15
CA PHE A 88 -3.93 -2.03 2.55
C PHE A 88 -3.57 -1.72 4.00
N ALA A 89 -3.70 -2.67 4.92
CA ALA A 89 -3.23 -2.49 6.29
C ALA A 89 -1.72 -2.20 6.35
N LEU A 90 -0.90 -2.92 5.57
CA LEU A 90 0.55 -2.66 5.49
C LEU A 90 0.86 -1.29 4.89
N VAL A 91 0.16 -0.88 3.84
CA VAL A 91 0.33 0.46 3.24
C VAL A 91 -0.02 1.54 4.26
N ASN A 92 -1.17 1.43 4.92
CA ASN A 92 -1.62 2.41 5.91
C ASN A 92 -0.62 2.58 7.05
N VAL A 93 -0.15 1.48 7.66
CA VAL A 93 0.85 1.54 8.75
C VAL A 93 2.18 2.12 8.26
N THR A 94 2.55 1.85 7.01
CA THR A 94 3.79 2.41 6.43
C THR A 94 3.66 3.91 6.20
N GLU A 95 2.53 4.37 5.69
CA GLU A 95 2.25 5.80 5.49
C GLU A 95 2.17 6.53 6.83
N GLU A 96 1.49 5.95 7.82
CA GLU A 96 1.42 6.51 9.17
C GLU A 96 2.80 6.64 9.82
N ALA A 97 3.62 5.57 9.74
CA ALA A 97 4.98 5.60 10.25
C ALA A 97 5.85 6.64 9.51
N PHE A 98 5.69 6.76 8.19
CA PHE A 98 6.38 7.77 7.39
C PHE A 98 5.99 9.19 7.81
N GLN A 99 4.69 9.46 7.96
CA GLN A 99 4.20 10.75 8.41
C GLN A 99 4.68 11.09 9.82
N HIS A 100 4.65 10.11 10.74
CA HIS A 100 5.16 10.28 12.10
C HIS A 100 6.64 10.72 12.11
N ILE A 101 7.49 10.03 11.35
CA ILE A 101 8.92 10.37 11.31
C ILE A 101 9.14 11.76 10.68
N ASN A 102 8.36 12.12 9.66
CA ASN A 102 8.44 13.45 9.05
C ASN A 102 8.01 14.56 10.03
N ARG A 103 6.97 14.33 10.84
CA ARG A 103 6.56 15.28 11.90
C ARG A 103 7.65 15.45 12.94
N GLU A 104 8.22 14.37 13.47
CA GLU A 104 9.32 14.45 14.45
C GLU A 104 10.52 15.23 13.92
N ARG A 105 10.88 15.04 12.65
CA ARG A 105 12.00 15.76 12.04
C ARG A 105 11.73 17.25 11.90
N ARG A 106 10.52 17.64 11.46
CA ARG A 106 10.13 19.05 11.36
C ARG A 106 10.22 19.76 12.72
N LEU A 107 9.67 19.14 13.76
CA LEU A 107 9.75 19.67 15.12
C LEU A 107 11.19 19.85 15.59
N LYS A 108 12.08 18.89 15.29
CA LYS A 108 13.51 18.99 15.63
C LYS A 108 14.27 20.06 14.86
N SER A 109 13.83 20.40 13.63
CA SER A 109 14.44 21.45 12.83
C SER A 109 14.03 22.88 13.24
N GLY A 110 13.27 23.05 14.32
CA GLY A 110 12.82 24.36 14.81
C GLY A 110 11.59 24.90 14.09
N TYR A 111 10.85 24.05 13.36
CA TYR A 111 9.50 24.41 12.90
C TYR A 111 8.53 24.27 14.07
N ASP A 112 7.80 25.35 14.37
CA ASP A 112 6.82 25.40 15.46
C ASP A 112 5.58 24.52 15.20
N SER A 113 5.30 24.19 13.93
CA SER A 113 4.05 23.57 13.52
C SER A 113 4.18 22.78 12.22
N TRP A 114 3.21 21.90 11.93
CA TRP A 114 3.09 21.23 10.63
C TRP A 114 1.69 21.40 10.05
N ASP A 115 1.60 21.35 8.71
CA ASP A 115 0.35 21.48 7.97
C ASP A 115 -0.71 20.45 8.42
N GLY A 116 -1.92 20.92 8.70
CA GLY A 116 -3.01 20.13 9.28
C GLY A 116 -2.85 19.76 10.77
N SER A 117 -1.90 20.35 11.49
CA SER A 117 -1.85 20.26 12.95
C SER A 117 -2.87 21.22 13.60
N PHE A 118 -3.26 20.91 14.84
CA PHE A 118 -4.15 21.79 15.62
C PHE A 118 -3.57 23.21 15.78
N ASP A 119 -2.26 23.34 16.04
CA ASP A 119 -1.59 24.63 16.14
C ASP A 119 -1.58 25.39 14.80
N SER A 120 -1.33 24.71 13.68
CA SER A 120 -1.41 25.32 12.33
C SER A 120 -2.82 25.87 12.06
N THR A 121 -3.85 25.06 12.33
CA THR A 121 -5.25 25.48 12.15
C THR A 121 -5.60 26.68 13.04
N LEU A 122 -5.13 26.70 14.29
CA LEU A 122 -5.39 27.82 15.20
C LEU A 122 -4.73 29.13 14.74
N ARG A 123 -3.57 29.05 14.09
CA ARG A 123 -2.85 30.23 13.55
C ARG A 123 -3.44 30.76 12.24
N GLU A 124 -4.32 30.00 11.59
CA GLU A 124 -5.02 30.41 10.37
C GLU A 124 -6.32 31.20 10.64
N PHE A 125 -6.78 31.23 11.90
CA PHE A 125 -7.90 32.06 12.38
C PHE A 125 -7.41 33.39 12.96
#